data_AF-A0A2K0W713-F1
#
_entry.id   AF-A0A2K0W713-F1
#
_cell.length_a   1.000
_cell.length_b   1.000
_cell.length_c   1.000
_cell.angle_alpha   90.00
_cell.angle_beta   90.00
_cell.angle_gamma   90.00
#
_symmetry.space_group_name_H-M   'P 1'
#
loop_
_entity.id
_entity.type
_entity.pdbx_description
1 polymer ?
#
loop_
_entity_poly.entity_id
_entity_poly.type
_entity_poly.pdbx_seq_one_letter_code
_entity_poly.pdbx_strand_id
1 'polypeptide(L)'
;MSPQDRVQNATRVIDFLLDIDPTTINVQDNEGNTPLHYAAQNYGQRSKQYTTILKLLSNRGADASILNKSETPLHAFFFGGSNYKPFHTDAIAILPAHGAKVTNKDDNGNTPLHLASSNLNQVDAISLLLQQGANPAMRNSKHETPLHRTAGGSLCRVKDINRMAAEKTEAQENILAKLVEVGGTTLMDLPNAEGKSIKQIFEERRKERKEQEDKDWLIRNGWG
;
A
#
# COMPACT_ATOMS: atom_id res chain seq x y z
N MET A 1 -23.60 20.02 -5.46
CA MET A 1 -23.40 18.86 -6.37
C MET A 1 -22.99 17.67 -5.52
N SER A 2 -23.73 16.57 -5.57
CA SER A 2 -23.43 15.39 -4.74
C SER A 2 -22.11 14.73 -5.19
N PRO A 3 -21.45 13.91 -4.35
CA PRO A 3 -20.27 13.17 -4.78
C PRO A 3 -20.55 12.24 -5.98
N GLN A 4 -21.77 11.71 -6.09
CA GLN A 4 -22.19 10.90 -7.24
C GLN A 4 -22.28 11.74 -8.52
N ASP A 5 -22.87 12.94 -8.45
CA ASP A 5 -22.97 13.84 -9.60
C ASP A 5 -21.58 14.27 -10.10
N ARG A 6 -20.63 14.47 -9.18
CA ARG A 6 -19.23 14.79 -9.54
C ARG A 6 -18.58 13.68 -10.35
N VAL A 7 -18.79 12.41 -9.97
CA VAL A 7 -18.26 11.26 -10.72
C VAL A 7 -18.96 11.10 -12.05
N GLN A 8 -20.28 11.27 -12.07
CA GLN A 8 -21.06 11.17 -13.30
C GLN A 8 -20.62 12.24 -14.32
N ASN A 9 -20.36 13.46 -13.84
CA ASN A 9 -19.85 14.52 -14.69
C ASN A 9 -18.41 14.25 -15.15
N ALA A 10 -17.53 13.77 -14.26
CA ALA A 10 -16.15 13.43 -14.62
C ALA A 10 -16.10 12.30 -15.66
N THR A 11 -16.86 11.22 -15.47
CA THR A 11 -16.93 10.09 -16.41
C THR A 11 -17.46 10.51 -17.77
N ARG A 12 -18.53 11.33 -17.83
CA ARG A 12 -19.04 11.89 -19.08
C ARG A 12 -18.01 12.74 -19.83
N VAL A 13 -17.26 13.57 -19.11
CA VAL A 13 -16.21 14.40 -19.72
C VAL A 13 -15.07 13.52 -20.23
N ILE A 14 -14.65 12.51 -19.47
CA ILE A 14 -13.64 11.53 -19.90
C ILE A 14 -14.10 10.80 -21.17
N ASP A 15 -15.32 10.27 -21.18
CA ASP A 15 -15.90 9.59 -22.34
C ASP A 15 -15.91 10.51 -23.56
N PHE A 16 -16.40 11.74 -23.41
CA PHE A 16 -16.43 12.72 -24.48
C PHE A 16 -15.04 13.05 -25.04
N LEU A 17 -14.04 13.23 -24.18
CA LEU A 17 -12.66 13.49 -24.61
C LEU A 17 -12.06 12.29 -25.36
N LEU A 18 -12.34 11.07 -24.91
CA LEU A 18 -11.89 9.84 -25.56
C LEU A 18 -12.63 9.54 -26.87
N ASP A 19 -13.86 10.03 -27.03
CA ASP A 19 -14.61 9.96 -28.28
C ASP A 19 -14.05 10.93 -29.34
N ILE A 20 -13.51 12.07 -28.91
CA ILE A 20 -12.80 13.02 -29.79
C ILE A 20 -11.45 12.45 -30.22
N ASP A 21 -10.66 11.97 -29.25
CA ASP A 21 -9.34 11.40 -29.50
C ASP A 21 -9.05 10.22 -28.56
N PRO A 22 -9.27 8.98 -29.02
CA PRO A 22 -9.03 7.79 -28.21
C PRO A 22 -7.55 7.54 -27.93
N THR A 23 -6.63 8.15 -28.68
CA THR A 23 -5.18 7.97 -28.47
C THR A 23 -4.70 8.59 -27.17
N THR A 24 -5.47 9.53 -26.61
CA THR A 24 -5.17 10.22 -25.34
C THR A 24 -5.22 9.30 -24.12
N ILE A 25 -5.83 8.11 -24.23
CA ILE A 25 -6.04 7.17 -23.10
C ILE A 25 -4.74 6.75 -22.40
N ASN A 26 -3.62 6.72 -23.12
CA ASN A 26 -2.30 6.28 -22.64
C ASN A 26 -1.22 7.38 -22.75
N VAL A 27 -1.59 8.62 -23.08
CA VAL A 27 -0.64 9.73 -23.15
C VAL A 27 -0.07 9.99 -21.76
N GLN A 28 1.25 10.14 -21.71
CA GLN A 28 1.99 10.45 -20.50
C GLN A 28 2.22 11.96 -20.39
N ASP A 29 2.05 12.50 -19.19
CA ASP A 29 2.47 13.86 -18.87
C ASP A 29 4.00 13.96 -18.67
N ASN A 30 4.48 15.14 -18.25
CA ASN A 30 5.91 15.39 -18.01
C ASN A 30 6.52 14.53 -16.88
N GLU A 31 5.67 13.96 -16.02
CA GLU A 31 6.06 13.08 -14.92
C GLU A 31 5.90 11.60 -15.32
N GLY A 32 5.54 11.32 -16.57
CA GLY A 32 5.27 9.99 -17.09
C GLY A 32 3.88 9.46 -16.72
N ASN A 33 3.04 10.22 -16.01
CA ASN A 33 1.75 9.71 -15.56
C ASN A 33 0.76 9.65 -16.72
N THR A 34 0.11 8.50 -16.87
CA THR A 34 -1.08 8.32 -17.69
C THR A 34 -2.34 8.70 -16.93
N PRO A 35 -3.50 8.90 -17.59
CA PRO A 35 -4.79 9.07 -16.90
C PRO A 35 -5.06 7.98 -15.85
N LEU A 36 -4.61 6.75 -16.10
CA LEU A 36 -4.76 5.63 -15.17
C LEU A 36 -3.93 5.78 -13.89
N HIS A 37 -2.74 6.40 -13.95
CA HIS A 37 -1.95 6.74 -12.75
C HIS A 37 -2.70 7.71 -11.84
N TYR A 38 -3.28 8.77 -12.42
CA TYR A 38 -4.07 9.74 -11.68
C TYR A 38 -5.30 9.10 -11.02
N ALA A 39 -6.01 8.24 -11.75
CA ALA A 39 -7.17 7.54 -11.24
C ALA A 39 -6.80 6.58 -10.09
N ALA A 40 -5.68 5.86 -10.22
CA ALA A 40 -5.19 4.96 -9.18
C ALA A 40 -4.74 5.72 -7.93
N GLN A 41 -3.96 6.80 -8.07
CA GLN A 41 -3.50 7.62 -6.95
C GLN A 41 -4.66 8.23 -6.16
N ASN A 42 -5.68 8.75 -6.84
CA ASN A 42 -6.81 9.38 -6.17
C ASN A 42 -7.85 8.38 -5.61
N TYR A 43 -7.69 7.09 -5.90
CA TYR A 43 -8.60 6.05 -5.46
C TYR A 43 -8.71 5.97 -3.94
N GLY A 44 -7.58 6.05 -3.22
CA GLY A 44 -7.56 5.88 -1.77
C GLY A 44 -8.36 6.91 -0.96
N GLN A 45 -8.60 8.11 -1.50
CA GLN A 45 -9.33 9.17 -0.78
C GLN A 45 -10.85 9.18 -1.03
N ARG A 46 -11.31 8.54 -2.12
CA ARG A 46 -12.71 8.62 -2.60
C ARG A 46 -13.26 7.29 -3.13
N SER A 47 -12.52 6.21 -2.91
CA SER A 47 -12.73 4.79 -3.27
C SER A 47 -13.81 4.48 -4.30
N LYS A 48 -15.08 4.44 -3.90
CA LYS A 48 -16.21 4.07 -4.78
C LYS A 48 -16.31 4.95 -6.02
N GLN A 49 -15.96 6.23 -5.89
CA GLN A 49 -16.04 7.21 -6.97
C GLN A 49 -14.99 6.95 -8.06
N TYR A 50 -13.78 6.58 -7.63
CA TYR A 50 -12.69 6.29 -8.54
C TYR A 50 -12.71 4.85 -9.05
N THR A 51 -13.42 3.91 -8.42
CA THR A 51 -13.72 2.60 -9.03
C THR A 51 -14.40 2.77 -10.39
N THR A 52 -15.38 3.68 -10.51
CA THR A 52 -16.06 3.93 -11.78
C THR A 52 -15.12 4.50 -12.83
N ILE A 53 -14.26 5.45 -12.45
CA ILE A 53 -13.29 6.07 -13.35
C ILE A 53 -12.22 5.05 -13.79
N LEU A 54 -11.67 4.26 -12.85
CA LEU A 54 -10.70 3.20 -13.17
C LEU A 54 -11.30 2.19 -14.15
N LYS A 55 -12.51 1.70 -13.89
CA LYS A 55 -13.21 0.77 -14.79
C LYS A 55 -13.44 1.40 -16.16
N LEU A 56 -13.87 2.65 -16.21
CA LEU A 56 -14.09 3.35 -17.48
C LEU A 56 -12.80 3.42 -18.31
N LEU A 57 -11.72 3.94 -17.73
CA LEU A 57 -10.43 4.05 -18.43
C LEU A 57 -9.92 2.68 -18.88
N SER A 58 -10.02 1.67 -18.01
CA SER A 58 -9.59 0.30 -18.32
C SER A 58 -10.39 -0.30 -19.48
N ASN A 59 -11.72 -0.15 -19.46
CA ASN A 59 -12.61 -0.62 -20.55
C ASN A 59 -12.37 0.13 -21.88
N ARG A 60 -11.86 1.36 -21.81
CA ARG A 60 -11.47 2.17 -22.98
C ARG A 60 -10.05 1.87 -23.49
N GLY A 61 -9.36 0.88 -22.92
CA GLY A 61 -8.04 0.44 -23.39
C GLY A 61 -6.85 1.09 -22.69
N ALA A 62 -7.02 1.60 -21.47
CA ALA A 62 -5.90 2.06 -20.67
C ALA A 62 -4.95 0.91 -20.33
N ASP A 63 -3.65 1.10 -20.57
CA ASP A 63 -2.61 0.12 -20.29
C ASP A 63 -2.02 0.35 -18.90
N ALA A 64 -2.25 -0.60 -18.00
CA ALA A 64 -1.78 -0.55 -16.62
C ALA A 64 -0.32 -1.01 -16.46
N SER A 65 0.35 -1.41 -17.54
CA SER A 65 1.78 -1.76 -17.55
C SER A 65 2.69 -0.56 -17.76
N ILE A 66 2.16 0.56 -18.26
CA ILE A 66 2.93 1.79 -18.49
C ILE A 66 3.48 2.29 -17.17
N LEU A 67 4.78 2.57 -17.16
CA LEU A 67 5.46 3.21 -16.04
C LEU A 67 5.39 4.72 -16.20
N ASN A 68 5.16 5.44 -15.09
CA ASN A 68 5.57 6.83 -15.01
C ASN A 68 7.11 6.92 -14.94
N LYS A 69 7.69 7.90 -14.23
CA LYS A 69 9.14 7.91 -13.95
C LYS A 69 9.69 6.54 -13.53
N SER A 70 8.96 5.79 -12.70
CA SER A 70 9.38 4.43 -12.31
C SER A 70 8.29 3.51 -11.78
N GLU A 71 7.06 3.99 -11.68
CA GLU A 71 5.97 3.31 -11.01
C GLU A 71 4.87 2.94 -12.00
N THR A 72 4.25 1.78 -11.82
CA THR A 72 2.97 1.47 -12.48
C THR A 72 1.81 2.18 -11.77
N PRO A 73 0.61 2.28 -12.37
CA PRO A 73 -0.59 2.75 -11.66
C PRO A 73 -0.87 1.96 -10.37
N LEU A 74 -0.51 0.68 -10.33
CA LEU A 74 -0.66 -0.15 -9.13
C LEU A 74 0.27 0.29 -7.98
N HIS A 75 1.45 0.84 -8.25
CA HIS A 75 2.28 1.48 -7.22
C HIS A 75 1.63 2.78 -6.76
N ALA A 76 1.22 3.64 -7.70
CA ALA A 76 0.59 4.94 -7.44
C ALA A 76 -0.65 4.83 -6.52
N PHE A 77 -1.42 3.73 -6.66
CA PHE A 77 -2.55 3.39 -5.81
C PHE A 77 -2.23 3.41 -4.30
N PHE A 78 -1.04 2.95 -3.90
CA PHE A 78 -0.68 2.83 -2.49
C PHE A 78 -0.25 4.17 -1.85
N PHE A 79 0.08 5.19 -2.64
CA PHE A 79 0.49 6.51 -2.12
C PHE A 79 -0.68 7.40 -1.69
N GLY A 80 -1.82 7.33 -2.39
CA GLY A 80 -2.91 8.28 -2.14
C GLY A 80 -3.88 7.90 -1.01
N GLY A 81 -3.84 6.66 -0.51
CA GLY A 81 -4.82 6.11 0.43
C GLY A 81 -4.37 6.03 1.89
N SER A 82 -3.49 6.93 2.34
CA SER A 82 -2.67 6.68 3.53
C SER A 82 -3.43 6.47 4.85
N ASN A 83 -4.65 6.96 5.10
CA ASN A 83 -5.18 6.96 6.49
C ASN A 83 -6.68 6.71 6.66
N TYR A 84 -7.42 6.35 5.61
CA TYR A 84 -8.89 6.27 5.69
C TYR A 84 -9.38 4.81 5.64
N LYS A 85 -10.20 4.43 6.61
CA LYS A 85 -11.00 3.20 6.59
C LYS A 85 -12.42 3.51 6.10
N PRO A 86 -13.04 2.62 5.29
CA PRO A 86 -12.49 1.37 4.76
C PRO A 86 -11.55 1.60 3.56
N PHE A 87 -10.47 0.80 3.48
CA PHE A 87 -9.59 0.77 2.31
C PHE A 87 -10.19 -0.15 1.25
N HIS A 88 -10.50 0.38 0.09
CA HIS A 88 -11.08 -0.41 -0.99
C HIS A 88 -9.99 -1.00 -1.87
N THR A 89 -10.19 -2.23 -2.31
CA THR A 89 -9.16 -3.03 -2.98
C THR A 89 -9.50 -3.37 -4.44
N ASP A 90 -10.59 -2.83 -5.00
CA ASP A 90 -11.02 -3.16 -6.38
C ASP A 90 -9.90 -2.88 -7.40
N ALA A 91 -9.12 -1.81 -7.19
CA ALA A 91 -7.99 -1.46 -8.05
C ALA A 91 -6.92 -2.57 -8.14
N ILE A 92 -6.75 -3.37 -7.08
CA ILE A 92 -5.79 -4.49 -7.03
C ILE A 92 -6.27 -5.67 -7.90
N ALA A 93 -7.57 -5.75 -8.21
CA ALA A 93 -8.10 -6.70 -9.18
C ALA A 93 -8.14 -6.11 -10.60
N ILE A 94 -8.55 -4.84 -10.74
CA ILE A 94 -8.73 -4.19 -12.04
C ILE A 94 -7.39 -3.96 -12.74
N LEU A 95 -6.40 -3.40 -12.05
CA LEU A 95 -5.14 -2.99 -12.69
C LEU A 95 -4.35 -4.20 -13.22
N PRO A 96 -4.22 -5.34 -12.49
CA PRO A 96 -3.57 -6.51 -13.05
C PRO A 96 -4.30 -7.12 -14.25
N ALA A 97 -5.63 -7.08 -14.25
CA ALA A 97 -6.42 -7.55 -15.40
C ALA A 97 -6.17 -6.72 -16.68
N HIS A 98 -5.58 -5.52 -16.55
CA HIS A 98 -5.28 -4.61 -17.67
C HIS A 98 -3.78 -4.36 -17.84
N GLY A 99 -2.93 -5.31 -17.41
CA GLY A 99 -1.51 -5.34 -17.77
C GLY A 99 -0.52 -5.01 -16.64
N ALA A 100 -0.97 -4.49 -15.49
CA ALA A 100 -0.08 -4.26 -14.36
C ALA A 100 0.43 -5.61 -13.79
N LYS A 101 1.71 -5.71 -13.45
CA LYS A 101 2.21 -6.90 -12.73
C LYS A 101 2.43 -6.56 -11.27
N VAL A 102 1.95 -7.43 -10.37
CA VAL A 102 2.22 -7.32 -8.92
C VAL A 102 3.69 -7.52 -8.56
N THR A 103 4.51 -7.91 -9.54
CA THR A 103 5.96 -8.13 -9.44
C THR A 103 6.79 -6.98 -10.01
N ASN A 104 6.17 -5.97 -10.63
CA ASN A 104 6.89 -4.78 -11.09
C ASN A 104 7.60 -4.11 -9.90
N LYS A 105 8.73 -3.46 -10.19
CA LYS A 105 9.54 -2.77 -9.20
C LYS A 105 9.64 -1.29 -9.55
N ASP A 106 9.55 -0.43 -8.55
CA ASP A 106 9.92 0.99 -8.65
C ASP A 106 11.45 1.19 -8.66
N ASP A 107 11.92 2.44 -8.74
CA ASP A 107 13.35 2.77 -8.71
C ASP A 107 14.06 2.31 -7.42
N ASN A 108 13.33 2.20 -6.33
CA ASN A 108 13.85 1.70 -5.06
C ASN A 108 13.79 0.16 -4.97
N GLY A 109 13.39 -0.51 -6.05
CA GLY A 109 13.22 -1.96 -6.11
C GLY A 109 11.99 -2.47 -5.34
N ASN A 110 11.13 -1.59 -4.85
CA ASN A 110 9.93 -1.97 -4.14
C ASN A 110 8.90 -2.51 -5.12
N THR A 111 8.24 -3.60 -4.73
CA THR A 111 7.04 -4.08 -5.41
C THR A 111 5.80 -3.42 -4.78
N PRO A 112 4.61 -3.50 -5.42
CA PRO A 112 3.36 -3.06 -4.80
C PRO A 112 3.13 -3.65 -3.41
N LEU A 113 3.59 -4.89 -3.17
CA LEU A 113 3.53 -5.54 -1.85
C LEU A 113 4.40 -4.83 -0.80
N HIS A 114 5.58 -4.32 -1.16
CA HIS A 114 6.40 -3.52 -0.24
C HIS A 114 5.69 -2.22 0.16
N LEU A 115 5.05 -1.55 -0.80
CA LEU A 115 4.30 -0.32 -0.55
C LEU A 115 3.07 -0.58 0.31
N ALA A 116 2.30 -1.63 0.00
CA ALA A 116 1.15 -2.05 0.81
C ALA A 116 1.55 -2.38 2.26
N SER A 117 2.67 -3.09 2.42
CA SER A 117 3.23 -3.47 3.72
C SER A 117 3.71 -2.31 4.57
N SER A 118 3.93 -1.12 4.00
CA SER A 118 4.30 0.08 4.75
C SER A 118 3.13 0.72 5.52
N ASN A 119 1.89 0.35 5.19
CA ASN A 119 0.68 0.87 5.80
C ASN A 119 -0.12 -0.24 6.51
N LEU A 120 -0.27 -0.10 7.83
CA LEU A 120 -0.89 -1.11 8.69
C LEU A 120 -2.39 -1.32 8.40
N ASN A 121 -3.06 -0.40 7.70
CA ASN A 121 -4.50 -0.48 7.44
C ASN A 121 -4.87 -1.26 6.15
N GLN A 122 -3.89 -1.88 5.49
CA GLN A 122 -4.05 -2.46 4.15
C GLN A 122 -3.95 -4.00 4.12
N VAL A 123 -4.39 -4.68 5.19
CA VAL A 123 -4.34 -6.16 5.32
C VAL A 123 -5.04 -6.87 4.15
N ASP A 124 -6.20 -6.37 3.74
CA ASP A 124 -6.95 -6.93 2.60
C ASP A 124 -6.19 -6.76 1.28
N ALA A 125 -5.54 -5.61 1.11
CA ALA A 125 -4.72 -5.34 -0.07
C ALA A 125 -3.51 -6.27 -0.17
N ILE A 126 -2.84 -6.50 0.97
CA ILE A 126 -1.72 -7.45 1.09
C ILE A 126 -2.20 -8.86 0.74
N SER A 127 -3.33 -9.28 1.31
CA SER A 127 -3.91 -10.60 1.04
C SER A 127 -4.22 -10.79 -0.44
N LEU A 128 -4.82 -9.79 -1.09
CA LEU A 128 -5.11 -9.83 -2.53
C LEU A 128 -3.85 -9.82 -3.39
N LEU A 129 -2.85 -8.99 -3.07
CA LEU A 129 -1.58 -9.00 -3.80
C LEU A 129 -0.88 -10.37 -3.71
N LEU A 130 -0.91 -11.01 -2.55
CA LEU A 130 -0.36 -12.36 -2.36
C LEU A 130 -1.14 -13.40 -3.17
N GLN A 131 -2.48 -13.33 -3.18
CA GLN A 131 -3.32 -14.19 -4.03
C GLN A 131 -3.06 -13.99 -5.53
N GLN A 132 -2.67 -12.78 -5.94
CA GLN A 132 -2.28 -12.45 -7.32
C GLN A 132 -0.81 -12.81 -7.64
N GLY A 133 -0.12 -13.51 -6.75
CA GLY A 133 1.23 -14.03 -6.98
C GLY A 133 2.38 -13.10 -6.57
N ALA A 134 2.12 -12.08 -5.75
CA ALA A 134 3.20 -11.29 -5.17
C ALA A 134 4.04 -12.18 -4.21
N ASN A 135 5.37 -12.11 -4.33
CA ASN A 135 6.26 -12.91 -3.49
C ASN A 135 6.66 -12.14 -2.21
N PRO A 136 6.31 -12.63 -1.00
CA PRO A 136 6.62 -11.98 0.28
C PRO A 136 8.10 -12.01 0.67
N ALA A 137 8.92 -12.83 0.00
CA ALA A 137 10.37 -12.90 0.20
C ALA A 137 11.16 -11.99 -0.75
N MET A 138 10.50 -11.26 -1.66
CA MET A 138 11.18 -10.36 -2.58
C MET A 138 11.91 -9.27 -1.82
N ARG A 139 13.15 -9.00 -2.25
CA ARG A 139 13.98 -7.93 -1.69
C ARG A 139 13.99 -6.72 -2.62
N ASN A 140 13.83 -5.54 -2.03
CA ASN A 140 14.04 -4.25 -2.70
C ASN A 140 15.54 -3.91 -2.79
N SER A 141 15.88 -2.72 -3.30
CA SER A 141 17.28 -2.27 -3.48
C SER A 141 18.02 -2.05 -2.15
N LYS A 142 17.31 -1.99 -1.02
CA LYS A 142 17.87 -1.94 0.34
C LYS A 142 17.98 -3.32 0.99
N HIS A 143 17.75 -4.39 0.23
CA HIS A 143 17.64 -5.76 0.73
C HIS A 143 16.49 -6.01 1.72
N GLU A 144 15.54 -5.08 1.80
CA GLU A 144 14.35 -5.21 2.65
C GLU A 144 13.30 -6.03 1.93
N THR A 145 12.59 -6.86 2.69
CA THR A 145 11.37 -7.55 2.24
C THR A 145 10.12 -6.75 2.64
N PRO A 146 8.93 -7.06 2.11
CA PRO A 146 7.68 -6.48 2.62
C PRO A 146 7.53 -6.64 4.14
N LEU A 147 8.01 -7.75 4.69
CA LEU A 147 8.02 -7.99 6.14
C LEU A 147 8.89 -6.97 6.91
N HIS A 148 10.06 -6.61 6.37
CA HIS A 148 10.88 -5.53 6.93
C HIS A 148 10.12 -4.19 6.93
N ARG A 149 9.39 -3.89 5.85
CA ARG A 149 8.58 -2.66 5.73
C ARG A 149 7.41 -2.63 6.72
N THR A 150 6.77 -3.77 6.99
CA THR A 150 5.73 -3.87 8.03
C THR A 150 6.30 -3.71 9.43
N ALA A 151 7.46 -4.29 9.72
CA ALA A 151 8.13 -4.15 11.01
C ALA A 151 8.60 -2.71 11.28
N GLY A 152 9.13 -2.03 10.25
CA GLY A 152 9.53 -0.62 10.29
C GLY A 152 8.39 0.37 10.06
N GLY A 153 7.21 -0.11 9.68
CA GLY A 153 6.04 0.68 9.33
C GLY A 153 5.59 1.56 10.50
N SER A 154 5.16 2.79 10.19
CA SER A 154 4.98 3.85 11.17
C SER A 154 3.91 3.54 12.24
N LEU A 155 4.35 3.01 13.39
CA LEU A 155 3.69 3.25 14.68
C LEU A 155 3.73 4.75 15.07
N CYS A 156 4.58 5.55 14.41
CA CYS A 156 5.13 6.81 14.91
C CYS A 156 4.56 8.13 14.34
N ARG A 157 3.35 8.18 13.76
CA ARG A 157 2.75 9.46 13.27
C ARG A 157 1.39 9.81 13.89
N VAL A 158 1.16 9.54 15.17
CA VAL A 158 -0.09 9.94 15.84
C VAL A 158 0.19 10.65 17.16
N LYS A 159 -0.38 11.84 17.29
CA LYS A 159 -0.35 12.69 18.50
C LYS A 159 -1.26 12.14 19.62
N ASP A 160 -2.12 11.16 19.32
CA ASP A 160 -3.01 10.49 20.27
C ASP A 160 -2.68 8.99 20.36
N ILE A 161 -1.76 8.68 21.27
CA ILE A 161 -1.04 7.40 21.36
C ILE A 161 -1.90 6.25 21.94
N ASN A 162 -2.87 6.54 22.81
CA ASN A 162 -3.38 5.51 23.73
C ASN A 162 -4.46 4.57 23.15
N ARG A 163 -5.40 5.05 22.34
CA ARG A 163 -6.50 4.19 21.81
C ARG A 163 -6.16 3.52 20.49
N MET A 164 -5.37 4.19 19.65
CA MET A 164 -5.01 3.68 18.31
C MET A 164 -3.75 2.81 18.30
N ALA A 165 -2.96 2.78 19.39
CA ALA A 165 -1.79 1.91 19.47
C ALA A 165 -2.17 0.43 19.53
N ALA A 166 -3.23 0.06 20.25
CA ALA A 166 -3.70 -1.32 20.33
C ALA A 166 -4.20 -1.82 18.96
N GLU A 167 -5.10 -1.07 18.31
CA GLU A 167 -5.64 -1.41 16.98
C GLU A 167 -4.53 -1.48 15.90
N LYS A 168 -3.52 -0.61 15.97
CA LYS A 168 -2.39 -0.63 15.03
C LYS A 168 -1.42 -1.78 15.30
N THR A 169 -1.23 -2.15 16.57
CA THR A 169 -0.40 -3.31 16.93
C THR A 169 -1.06 -4.59 16.47
N GLU A 170 -2.37 -4.75 16.68
CA GLU A 170 -3.14 -5.86 16.15
C GLU A 170 -3.09 -5.90 14.61
N ALA A 171 -3.24 -4.76 13.94
CA ALA A 171 -3.14 -4.70 12.49
C ALA A 171 -1.73 -5.07 11.98
N GLN A 172 -0.67 -4.64 12.67
CA GLN A 172 0.69 -5.05 12.38
C GLN A 172 0.87 -6.56 12.57
N GLU A 173 0.43 -7.12 13.69
CA GLU A 173 0.49 -8.56 13.96
C GLU A 173 -0.27 -9.37 12.92
N ASN A 174 -1.44 -8.90 12.47
CA ASN A 174 -2.20 -9.56 11.41
C ASN A 174 -1.48 -9.56 10.06
N ILE A 175 -0.83 -8.44 9.69
CA ILE A 175 -0.02 -8.38 8.46
C ILE A 175 1.19 -9.31 8.58
N LEU A 176 1.89 -9.28 9.72
CA LEU A 176 3.04 -10.15 9.99
C LEU A 176 2.62 -11.62 9.92
N ALA A 177 1.53 -11.99 10.58
CA ALA A 177 0.98 -13.34 10.56
C ALA A 177 0.67 -13.79 9.12
N LYS A 178 0.08 -12.91 8.30
CA LYS A 178 -0.24 -13.25 6.92
C LYS A 178 1.00 -13.43 6.05
N LEU A 179 2.01 -12.59 6.23
CA LEU A 179 3.27 -12.71 5.51
C LEU A 179 4.06 -13.96 5.95
N VAL A 180 4.00 -14.35 7.23
CA VAL A 180 4.62 -15.58 7.75
C VAL A 180 3.88 -16.83 7.26
N GLU A 181 2.54 -16.83 7.25
CA GLU A 181 1.73 -17.93 6.71
C GLU A 181 2.14 -18.25 5.27
N VAL A 182 2.35 -17.22 4.45
CA VAL A 182 2.68 -17.39 3.03
C VAL A 182 4.18 -17.56 2.78
N GLY A 183 5.04 -16.96 3.60
CA GLY A 183 6.50 -16.95 3.43
C GLY A 183 7.29 -17.99 4.22
N GLY A 184 6.64 -18.70 5.16
CA GLY A 184 7.27 -19.66 6.06
C GLY A 184 8.14 -19.02 7.16
N THR A 185 8.59 -19.83 8.12
CA THR A 185 9.44 -19.39 9.25
C THR A 185 10.79 -18.85 8.79
N THR A 186 11.31 -19.34 7.66
CA THR A 186 12.60 -18.93 7.08
C THR A 186 12.67 -17.43 6.83
N LEU A 187 11.55 -16.76 6.50
CA LEU A 187 11.53 -15.32 6.26
C LEU A 187 11.86 -14.49 7.52
N MET A 188 11.51 -15.00 8.71
CA MET A 188 11.74 -14.34 10.00
C MET A 188 13.20 -14.42 10.47
N ASP A 189 13.92 -15.46 10.02
CA ASP A 189 15.27 -15.78 10.48
C ASP A 189 16.37 -15.15 9.59
N LEU A 190 16.00 -14.58 8.44
CA LEU A 190 16.96 -13.92 7.54
C LEU A 190 17.54 -12.65 8.19
N PRO A 191 18.87 -12.53 8.32
CA PRO A 191 19.49 -11.36 8.90
C PRO A 191 19.50 -10.17 7.92
N ASN A 192 19.39 -8.96 8.48
CA ASN A 192 19.61 -7.69 7.77
C ASN A 192 21.13 -7.42 7.57
N ALA A 193 21.48 -6.27 6.99
CA ALA A 193 22.88 -5.86 6.79
C ALA A 193 23.71 -5.75 8.10
N GLU A 194 23.03 -5.63 9.25
CA GLU A 194 23.62 -5.57 10.59
C GLU A 194 23.64 -6.94 11.29
N GLY A 195 23.26 -8.02 10.59
CA GLY A 195 23.24 -9.38 11.13
C GLY A 195 22.02 -9.72 12.00
N LYS A 196 21.06 -8.80 12.17
CA LYS A 196 19.85 -9.00 12.98
C LYS A 196 18.72 -9.59 12.16
N SER A 197 18.12 -10.68 12.65
CA SER A 197 16.88 -11.24 12.08
C SER A 197 15.67 -10.37 12.41
N ILE A 198 14.62 -10.47 11.60
CA ILE A 198 13.34 -9.75 11.85
C ILE A 198 12.76 -10.14 13.21
N LYS A 199 12.89 -11.42 13.60
CA LYS A 199 12.48 -11.92 14.91
C LYS A 199 13.21 -11.22 16.05
N GLN A 200 14.53 -11.05 15.95
CA GLN A 200 15.32 -10.34 16.96
C GLN A 200 14.92 -8.87 17.07
N ILE A 201 14.72 -8.18 15.95
CA ILE A 201 14.27 -6.78 15.93
C ILE A 201 12.90 -6.64 16.63
N PHE A 202 12.01 -7.60 16.44
CA PHE A 202 10.70 -7.62 17.10
C PHE A 202 10.84 -7.81 18.62
N GLU A 203 11.66 -8.78 19.06
CA GLU A 203 11.89 -9.04 20.48
C GLU A 203 12.54 -7.85 21.19
N GLU A 204 13.51 -7.18 20.54
CA GLU A 204 14.13 -5.95 21.05
C GLU A 204 13.09 -4.83 21.22
N ARG A 205 12.32 -4.52 20.16
CA ARG A 205 11.30 -3.46 20.22
C ARG A 205 10.17 -3.76 21.21
N ARG A 206 9.82 -5.04 21.39
CA ARG A 206 8.82 -5.46 22.38
C ARG A 206 9.33 -5.24 23.81
N LYS A 207 10.62 -5.52 24.07
CA LYS A 207 11.25 -5.25 25.37
C LYS A 207 11.34 -3.76 25.65
N GLU A 208 11.85 -2.97 24.70
CA GLU A 208 11.93 -1.50 24.82
C GLU A 208 10.57 -0.88 25.16
N ARG A 209 9.50 -1.37 24.53
CA ARG A 209 8.13 -0.91 24.81
C ARG A 209 7.68 -1.29 26.21
N LYS A 210 7.88 -2.54 26.63
CA LYS A 210 7.50 -2.97 27.97
C LYS A 210 8.23 -2.15 29.04
N GLU A 211 9.51 -1.89 28.83
CA GLU A 211 10.30 -1.00 29.70
C GLU A 211 9.77 0.43 29.70
N GLN A 212 9.34 0.95 28.55
CA GLN A 212 8.73 2.28 28.46
C GLN A 212 7.35 2.35 29.13
N GLU A 213 6.51 1.33 28.94
CA GLU A 213 5.20 1.20 29.59
C GLU A 213 5.34 1.06 31.11
N ASP A 214 6.31 0.27 31.58
CA ASP A 214 6.61 0.11 33.00
C ASP A 214 7.11 1.44 33.61
N LYS A 215 7.96 2.20 32.89
CA LYS A 215 8.37 3.55 33.29
C LYS A 215 7.19 4.51 33.35
N ASP A 216 6.35 4.54 32.32
CA ASP A 216 5.16 5.40 32.27
C ASP A 216 4.16 5.03 33.38
N TRP A 217 4.04 3.74 33.71
CA TRP A 217 3.23 3.24 34.83
C TRP A 217 3.78 3.70 36.19
N LEU A 218 5.09 3.62 36.40
CA LEU A 218 5.74 4.10 37.63
C LEU A 218 5.53 5.61 37.81
N ILE A 219 5.72 6.39 36.75
CA ILE A 219 5.51 7.85 36.74
C ILE A 219 4.04 8.17 37.05
N ARG A 220 3.09 7.49 36.39
CA ARG A 220 1.65 7.76 36.57
C ARG A 220 1.14 7.41 37.98
N ASN A 221 1.78 6.46 38.67
CA ASN A 221 1.40 6.08 40.03
C ASN A 221 2.21 6.80 41.13
N GLY A 222 3.16 7.67 40.77
CA GLY A 222 3.96 8.45 41.74
C GLY A 222 5.13 7.69 42.36
N TRP A 223 5.67 6.67 41.67
CA TRP A 223 6.79 5.83 42.12
C TRP A 223 8.07 6.08 41.29
N GLY A 224 8.12 7.19 40.54
CA GLY A 224 9.20 7.56 39.62
C GLY A 224 9.99 8.78 40.06
#